data_AF-A0A2E2SVA8-F1
#
_entry.id   AF-A0A2E2SVA8-F1
#
_cell.length_a   1.000
_cell.length_b   1.000
_cell.length_c   1.000
_cell.angle_alpha   90.00
_cell.angle_beta   90.00
_cell.angle_gamma   90.00
#
_symmetry.space_group_name_H-M   'P 1'
#
loop_
_entity.id
_entity.type
_entity.pdbx_description
1 polymer ?
#
loop_
_entity_poly.entity_id
_entity_poly.type
_entity_poly.pdbx_seq_one_letter_code
_entity_poly.pdbx_strand_id
1 'polypeptide(L)'
;MIKHTSFLLTLLSFYIVNVFSQCPNIDFTTLNTGSNMTLFITGNAESILNEIGNGSLGVFYEDDSGLLICGGSATFEGSQCQIAAYGDDTTTPEKDGFYSGDAFIWKFQDINGNQFDLSTTSFDNLYSANGFQPISSISYTSLECEFLNVLGCTDISYVEFNSEANTDDGSCTNLIIQGCTDESSFNYNSEANIDDGSCEYFLGDCPNIDFTTVNTGSNMTLLITGDAESILNEIGNGSLGVFYEDDSGLLICGGSA
;
A
#
# COMPACT_ATOMS: atom_id res chain seq x y z
N MET A 1 6.62 -4.30 54.96
CA MET A 1 7.25 -5.36 54.13
C MET A 1 6.17 -5.94 53.23
N ILE A 2 5.84 -5.19 52.18
CA ILE A 2 4.73 -5.45 51.26
C ILE A 2 5.33 -6.22 50.08
N LYS A 3 4.95 -7.49 49.91
CA LYS A 3 5.32 -8.26 48.72
C LYS A 3 4.36 -7.87 47.60
N HIS A 4 4.91 -7.25 46.55
CA HIS A 4 4.24 -6.99 45.29
C HIS A 4 3.86 -8.32 44.63
N THR A 5 2.57 -8.54 44.43
CA THR A 5 2.04 -9.54 43.52
C THR A 5 2.03 -8.91 42.13
N SER A 6 2.87 -9.40 41.23
CA SER A 6 2.91 -9.01 39.83
C SER A 6 1.65 -9.53 39.13
N PHE A 7 0.77 -8.62 38.70
CA PHE A 7 -0.34 -8.92 37.82
C PHE A 7 0.22 -8.86 36.39
N LEU A 8 0.52 -10.02 35.81
CA LEU A 8 0.88 -10.13 34.41
C LEU A 8 -0.41 -9.89 33.59
N LEU A 9 -0.66 -8.64 33.23
CA LEU A 9 -1.73 -8.28 32.30
C LEU A 9 -1.22 -8.66 30.91
N THR A 10 -1.48 -9.89 30.48
CA THR A 10 -1.38 -10.25 29.07
C THR A 10 -2.39 -9.40 28.33
N LEU A 11 -1.90 -8.44 27.53
CA LEU A 11 -2.71 -7.77 26.51
C LEU A 11 -3.24 -8.86 25.57
N LEU A 12 -4.47 -9.33 25.82
CA LEU A 12 -5.31 -9.74 24.71
C LEU A 12 -5.69 -8.44 24.01
N SER A 13 -4.98 -8.10 22.93
CA SER A 13 -5.55 -7.23 21.91
C SER A 13 -6.82 -7.92 21.43
N PHE A 14 -7.96 -7.44 21.92
CA PHE A 14 -9.26 -7.76 21.34
C PHE A 14 -9.25 -7.19 19.92
N TYR A 15 -8.77 -7.97 18.96
CA TYR A 15 -9.10 -7.74 17.56
C TYR A 15 -10.60 -8.05 17.44
N ILE A 16 -11.41 -6.99 17.43
CA ILE A 16 -12.82 -7.12 17.10
C ILE A 16 -12.88 -7.43 15.62
N VAL A 17 -13.10 -8.71 15.32
CA VAL A 17 -13.40 -9.19 13.97
C VAL A 17 -14.81 -8.70 13.62
N ASN A 18 -14.94 -7.55 12.97
CA ASN A 18 -16.16 -7.25 12.23
C ASN A 18 -16.00 -7.88 10.85
N VAL A 19 -16.92 -8.77 10.49
CA VAL A 19 -16.91 -9.55 9.25
C VAL A 19 -17.56 -8.69 8.16
N PHE A 20 -16.89 -8.44 7.03
CA PHE A 20 -17.61 -8.05 5.81
C PHE A 20 -18.27 -9.29 5.22
N SER A 21 -19.50 -9.12 4.76
CA SER A 21 -20.46 -10.21 4.55
C SER A 21 -20.18 -11.13 3.36
N GLN A 22 -19.09 -10.95 2.59
CA GLN A 22 -18.87 -11.76 1.39
C GLN A 22 -17.47 -11.71 0.76
N CYS A 23 -17.10 -12.82 0.12
CA CYS A 23 -15.89 -12.97 -0.70
C CYS A 23 -15.87 -12.03 -1.93
N PRO A 24 -14.69 -11.58 -2.41
CA PRO A 24 -14.56 -10.88 -3.69
C PRO A 24 -15.12 -11.71 -4.83
N ASN A 25 -15.88 -11.11 -5.75
CA ASN A 25 -16.52 -11.85 -6.85
C ASN A 25 -15.53 -12.70 -7.67
N ILE A 26 -15.95 -13.91 -8.01
CA ILE A 26 -15.17 -14.81 -8.85
C ILE A 26 -15.25 -14.32 -10.29
N ASP A 27 -14.11 -14.23 -10.96
CA ASP A 27 -14.06 -13.96 -12.39
C ASP A 27 -14.38 -15.24 -13.18
N PHE A 28 -15.55 -15.27 -13.82
CA PHE A 28 -15.98 -16.37 -14.69
C PHE A 28 -15.75 -16.09 -16.18
N THR A 29 -14.99 -15.04 -16.53
CA THR A 29 -14.66 -14.75 -17.93
C THR A 29 -13.81 -15.87 -18.51
N THR A 30 -14.15 -16.30 -19.73
CA THR A 30 -13.47 -17.41 -20.40
C THR A 30 -12.83 -16.93 -21.69
N LEU A 31 -11.69 -17.51 -22.03
CA LEU A 31 -11.06 -17.37 -23.33
C LEU A 31 -11.26 -18.67 -24.12
N ASN A 32 -11.74 -18.56 -25.36
CA ASN A 32 -11.85 -19.70 -26.25
C ASN A 32 -10.53 -19.89 -27.00
N THR A 33 -9.76 -20.86 -26.56
CA THR A 33 -8.42 -21.22 -27.05
C THR A 33 -8.48 -22.51 -27.88
N GLY A 34 -9.63 -22.78 -28.53
CA GLY A 34 -9.74 -23.87 -29.51
C GLY A 34 -10.48 -25.11 -29.01
N SER A 35 -9.76 -26.17 -28.62
CA SER A 35 -10.40 -27.45 -28.25
C SER A 35 -11.25 -27.28 -27.01
N ASN A 36 -12.42 -27.94 -26.94
CA ASN A 36 -13.25 -27.87 -25.75
C ASN A 36 -13.67 -29.25 -25.24
N MET A 37 -13.91 -29.36 -23.95
CA MET A 37 -14.60 -30.48 -23.31
C MET A 37 -15.97 -29.99 -22.86
N THR A 38 -17.02 -30.78 -23.11
CA THR A 38 -18.37 -30.48 -22.66
C THR A 38 -18.67 -31.20 -21.36
N LEU A 39 -18.92 -30.44 -20.30
CA LEU A 39 -19.34 -30.93 -19.00
C LEU A 39 -20.84 -30.69 -18.86
N PHE A 40 -21.64 -31.75 -18.77
CA PHE A 40 -23.10 -31.65 -18.73
C PHE A 40 -23.63 -31.88 -17.32
N ILE A 41 -24.19 -30.85 -16.70
CA ILE A 41 -24.72 -30.90 -15.34
C ILE A 41 -26.11 -31.52 -15.37
N THR A 42 -26.27 -32.65 -14.67
CA THR A 42 -27.50 -33.44 -14.72
C THR A 42 -27.75 -34.20 -13.42
N GLY A 43 -28.88 -34.90 -13.34
CA GLY A 43 -29.20 -35.80 -12.23
C GLY A 43 -29.19 -35.12 -10.87
N ASN A 44 -28.48 -35.74 -9.92
CA ASN A 44 -28.40 -35.23 -8.55
C ASN A 44 -27.57 -33.95 -8.43
N ALA A 45 -26.65 -33.69 -9.37
CA ALA A 45 -25.85 -32.46 -9.33
C ALA A 45 -26.73 -31.20 -9.51
N GLU A 46 -27.70 -31.25 -10.42
CA GLU A 46 -28.71 -30.21 -10.61
C GLU A 46 -29.54 -30.01 -9.33
N SER A 47 -29.93 -31.09 -8.68
CA SER A 47 -30.71 -31.03 -7.43
C SER A 47 -29.93 -30.33 -6.32
N ILE A 48 -28.62 -30.63 -6.19
CA ILE A 48 -27.74 -30.01 -5.20
C ILE A 48 -27.48 -28.53 -5.52
N LEU A 49 -27.28 -28.17 -6.79
CA LEU A 49 -27.14 -26.75 -7.18
C LEU A 49 -28.42 -25.96 -6.87
N ASN A 50 -29.60 -26.56 -7.04
CA ASN A 50 -30.86 -25.96 -6.65
C ASN A 50 -30.97 -25.68 -5.14
N GLU A 51 -30.23 -26.40 -4.28
CA GLU A 51 -30.19 -26.12 -2.84
C GLU A 51 -29.39 -24.86 -2.50
N ILE A 52 -28.33 -24.55 -3.26
CA ILE A 52 -27.49 -23.35 -3.09
C ILE A 52 -27.95 -22.16 -3.94
N GLY A 53 -28.87 -22.36 -4.88
CA GLY A 53 -29.58 -21.31 -5.62
C GLY A 53 -29.06 -21.05 -7.03
N ASN A 54 -29.56 -19.99 -7.66
CA ASN A 54 -29.13 -19.55 -8.99
C ASN A 54 -27.79 -18.79 -8.90
N GLY A 55 -26.95 -18.92 -9.92
CA GLY A 55 -25.61 -18.35 -9.89
C GLY A 55 -24.75 -18.70 -11.10
N SER A 56 -23.45 -18.48 -10.96
CA SER A 56 -22.44 -18.84 -11.95
C SER A 56 -21.69 -20.08 -11.49
N LEU A 57 -21.58 -21.07 -12.37
CA LEU A 57 -20.83 -22.30 -12.19
C LEU A 57 -19.63 -22.29 -13.13
N GLY A 58 -18.46 -22.68 -12.64
CA GLY A 58 -17.26 -22.71 -13.47
C GLY A 58 -16.27 -23.80 -13.08
N VAL A 59 -15.42 -24.12 -14.05
CA VAL A 59 -14.22 -24.95 -13.89
C VAL A 59 -12.98 -24.14 -14.18
N PHE A 60 -11.98 -24.31 -13.33
CA PHE A 60 -10.78 -23.50 -13.30
C PHE A 60 -9.54 -24.39 -13.37
N TYR A 61 -8.45 -23.82 -13.90
CA TYR A 61 -7.10 -24.38 -13.87
C TYR A 61 -6.13 -23.37 -13.24
N GLU A 62 -4.97 -23.85 -12.78
CA GLU A 62 -3.85 -22.98 -12.42
C GLU A 62 -2.99 -22.73 -13.66
N ASP A 63 -2.71 -21.45 -13.93
CA ASP A 63 -1.75 -21.03 -14.94
C ASP A 63 -0.29 -21.30 -14.49
N ASP A 64 0.68 -20.94 -15.34
CA ASP A 64 2.11 -21.14 -15.04
C ASP A 64 2.61 -20.34 -13.81
N SER A 65 1.84 -19.35 -13.36
CA SER A 65 2.13 -18.56 -12.16
C SER A 65 1.44 -19.09 -10.89
N GLY A 66 0.58 -20.10 -11.02
CA GLY A 66 -0.25 -20.64 -9.95
C GLY A 66 -1.53 -19.83 -9.69
N LEU A 67 -1.89 -18.90 -10.59
CA LEU A 67 -3.14 -18.15 -10.49
C LEU A 67 -4.29 -19.00 -11.05
N LEU A 68 -5.43 -18.95 -10.35
CA LEU A 68 -6.63 -19.67 -10.75
C LEU A 68 -7.36 -18.91 -11.88
N ILE A 69 -7.43 -19.52 -13.06
CA ILE A 69 -8.06 -18.95 -14.26
C ILE A 69 -9.31 -19.75 -14.64
N CYS A 70 -10.39 -19.07 -15.01
CA CYS A 70 -11.62 -19.70 -15.46
C CYS A 70 -11.42 -20.29 -16.86
N GLY A 71 -11.43 -21.62 -16.96
CA GLY A 71 -11.33 -22.32 -18.24
C GLY A 71 -12.68 -22.67 -18.86
N GLY A 72 -13.79 -22.45 -18.14
CA GLY A 72 -15.13 -22.71 -18.64
C GLY A 72 -16.19 -22.35 -17.61
N SER A 73 -17.27 -21.70 -18.03
CA SER A 73 -18.36 -21.32 -17.13
C SER A 73 -19.74 -21.43 -17.77
N ALA A 74 -20.77 -21.47 -16.93
CA ALA A 74 -22.17 -21.41 -17.31
C ALA A 74 -23.01 -20.76 -16.21
N THR A 75 -24.07 -20.07 -16.61
CA THR A 75 -25.10 -19.62 -15.66
C THR A 75 -26.01 -20.80 -15.30
N PHE A 76 -26.27 -20.98 -14.02
CA PHE A 76 -27.25 -21.94 -13.50
C PHE A 76 -28.52 -21.21 -13.05
N GLU A 77 -29.64 -21.56 -13.67
CA GLU A 77 -30.96 -20.96 -13.39
C GLU A 77 -31.99 -22.02 -12.97
N GLY A 78 -31.53 -23.02 -12.20
CA GLY A 78 -32.37 -24.06 -11.62
C GLY A 78 -32.75 -25.20 -12.56
N SER A 79 -32.03 -25.35 -13.67
CA SER A 79 -32.17 -26.48 -14.60
C SER A 79 -30.82 -26.92 -15.14
N GLN A 80 -30.79 -28.08 -15.81
CA GLN A 80 -29.58 -28.63 -16.42
C GLN A 80 -28.86 -27.60 -17.29
N CYS A 81 -27.54 -27.51 -17.11
CA CYS A 81 -26.68 -26.64 -17.87
C CYS A 81 -25.44 -27.40 -18.39
N GLN A 82 -24.69 -26.77 -19.27
CA GLN A 82 -23.45 -27.32 -19.80
C GLN A 82 -22.34 -26.29 -19.73
N ILE A 83 -21.13 -26.74 -19.43
CA ILE A 83 -19.92 -25.93 -19.47
C ILE A 83 -19.06 -26.41 -20.62
N ALA A 84 -18.62 -25.47 -21.45
CA ALA A 84 -17.52 -25.71 -22.38
C ALA A 84 -16.21 -25.34 -21.66
N ALA A 85 -15.43 -26.34 -21.27
CA ALA A 85 -14.08 -26.14 -20.75
C ALA A 85 -13.10 -26.06 -21.92
N TYR A 86 -12.34 -24.98 -22.05
CA TYR A 86 -11.42 -24.72 -23.16
C TYR A 86 -10.01 -25.23 -22.82
N GLY A 87 -9.44 -26.02 -23.73
CA GLY A 87 -8.09 -26.57 -23.60
C GLY A 87 -7.06 -25.63 -24.18
N ASP A 88 -5.84 -25.71 -23.66
CA ASP A 88 -4.69 -24.94 -24.14
C ASP A 88 -4.43 -25.21 -25.63
N ASP A 89 -4.09 -24.18 -26.38
CA ASP A 89 -3.63 -24.34 -27.76
C ASP A 89 -2.16 -23.99 -27.94
N THR A 90 -1.64 -24.22 -29.14
CA THR A 90 -0.25 -23.94 -29.48
C THR A 90 -0.06 -22.55 -30.08
N THR A 91 -1.09 -21.70 -30.07
CA THR A 91 -1.05 -20.36 -30.69
C THR A 91 -0.44 -19.32 -29.77
N THR A 92 -0.52 -19.56 -28.46
CA THR A 92 0.16 -18.82 -27.39
C THR A 92 1.21 -19.71 -26.72
N PRO A 93 2.32 -19.14 -26.21
CA PRO A 93 3.28 -19.88 -25.41
C PRO A 93 2.89 -19.99 -23.93
N GLU A 94 2.00 -19.13 -23.43
CA GLU A 94 1.46 -19.17 -22.07
C GLU A 94 0.33 -20.20 -21.95
N LYS A 95 0.20 -20.85 -20.78
CA LYS A 95 -0.97 -21.68 -20.49
C LYS A 95 -2.24 -20.82 -20.38
N ASP A 96 -3.08 -20.86 -21.41
CA ASP A 96 -4.35 -20.14 -21.53
C ASP A 96 -5.59 -21.07 -21.61
N GLY A 97 -5.38 -22.38 -21.47
CA GLY A 97 -6.44 -23.35 -21.24
C GLY A 97 -6.00 -24.60 -20.45
N PHE A 98 -6.89 -25.58 -20.37
CA PHE A 98 -6.59 -26.87 -19.73
C PHE A 98 -5.63 -27.73 -20.58
N TYR A 99 -4.62 -28.32 -19.94
CA TYR A 99 -3.89 -29.43 -20.55
C TYR A 99 -4.67 -30.75 -20.46
N SER A 100 -4.42 -31.67 -21.39
CA SER A 100 -4.99 -33.02 -21.29
C SER A 100 -4.56 -33.67 -19.98
N GLY A 101 -5.54 -34.06 -19.16
CA GLY A 101 -5.32 -34.64 -17.84
C GLY A 101 -5.27 -33.63 -16.68
N ASP A 102 -5.43 -32.34 -16.93
CA ASP A 102 -5.58 -31.35 -15.85
C ASP A 102 -6.84 -31.63 -15.04
N ALA A 103 -6.73 -31.53 -13.72
CA ALA A 103 -7.89 -31.66 -12.84
C ALA A 103 -8.71 -30.37 -12.84
N PHE A 104 -10.04 -30.50 -12.89
CA PHE A 104 -10.93 -29.34 -12.79
C PHE A 104 -11.03 -28.85 -11.34
N ILE A 105 -10.80 -27.55 -11.12
CA ILE A 105 -11.14 -26.88 -9.87
C ILE A 105 -12.53 -26.26 -10.03
N TRP A 106 -13.52 -26.77 -9.29
CA TRP A 106 -14.90 -26.34 -9.46
C TRP A 106 -15.27 -25.24 -8.46
N LYS A 107 -15.87 -24.16 -8.97
CA LYS A 107 -16.36 -23.04 -8.17
C LYS A 107 -17.79 -22.69 -8.55
N PHE A 108 -18.56 -22.27 -7.56
CA PHE A 108 -19.89 -21.71 -7.75
C PHE A 108 -20.02 -20.40 -6.97
N GLN A 109 -20.65 -19.39 -7.58
CA GLN A 109 -21.05 -18.17 -6.89
C GLN A 109 -22.53 -17.91 -7.11
N ASP A 110 -23.30 -17.81 -6.02
CA ASP A 110 -24.74 -17.52 -6.09
C ASP A 110 -25.01 -16.03 -6.44
N ILE A 111 -26.26 -15.70 -6.75
CA ILE A 111 -26.68 -14.32 -7.06
C ILE A 111 -26.50 -13.34 -5.91
N ASN A 112 -26.45 -13.84 -4.67
CA ASN A 112 -26.22 -13.01 -3.51
C ASN A 112 -24.73 -12.72 -3.32
N GLY A 113 -23.83 -13.42 -4.02
CA GLY A 113 -22.38 -13.33 -3.96
C GLY A 113 -21.69 -14.42 -3.12
N ASN A 114 -22.45 -15.35 -2.53
CA ASN A 114 -21.90 -16.44 -1.70
C ASN A 114 -21.14 -17.42 -2.58
N GLN A 115 -19.98 -17.87 -2.12
CA GLN A 115 -19.09 -18.73 -2.88
C GLN A 115 -19.05 -20.15 -2.31
N PHE A 116 -18.89 -21.12 -3.19
CA PHE A 116 -18.88 -22.53 -2.85
C PHE A 116 -17.80 -23.26 -3.66
N ASP A 117 -17.03 -24.09 -2.96
CA ASP A 117 -16.16 -25.07 -3.58
C ASP A 117 -16.95 -26.34 -3.85
N LEU A 118 -16.91 -26.82 -5.09
CA LEU A 118 -17.60 -28.05 -5.46
C LEU A 118 -16.61 -29.19 -5.63
N SER A 119 -17.07 -30.41 -5.37
CA SER A 119 -16.32 -31.63 -5.63
C SER A 119 -17.21 -32.63 -6.37
N THR A 120 -16.65 -33.30 -7.37
CA THR A 120 -17.32 -34.38 -8.08
C THR A 120 -16.98 -35.71 -7.42
N THR A 121 -17.98 -36.56 -7.15
CA THR A 121 -17.77 -37.80 -6.37
C THR A 121 -17.81 -39.08 -7.21
N SER A 122 -18.06 -38.96 -8.53
CA SER A 122 -18.53 -40.09 -9.35
C SER A 122 -17.78 -40.34 -10.66
N PHE A 123 -16.83 -39.49 -11.09
CA PHE A 123 -16.14 -39.60 -12.39
C PHE A 123 -14.72 -39.03 -12.38
N ASP A 124 -13.95 -39.28 -13.45
CA ASP A 124 -12.64 -38.66 -13.68
C ASP A 124 -12.81 -37.14 -13.75
N ASN A 125 -12.24 -36.43 -12.78
CA ASN A 125 -12.30 -34.97 -12.71
C ASN A 125 -11.24 -34.32 -13.61
N LEU A 126 -11.02 -34.86 -14.81
CA LEU A 126 -9.86 -34.54 -15.65
C LEU A 126 -10.30 -34.03 -17.02
N TYR A 127 -9.55 -33.07 -17.55
CA TYR A 127 -9.77 -32.53 -18.88
C TYR A 127 -9.35 -33.52 -19.98
N SER A 128 -10.20 -33.66 -20.99
CA SER A 128 -9.91 -34.37 -22.25
C SER A 128 -10.42 -33.56 -23.42
N ALA A 129 -9.54 -33.21 -24.35
CA ALA A 129 -9.90 -32.45 -25.55
C ALA A 129 -11.03 -33.14 -26.33
N ASN A 130 -12.06 -32.37 -26.73
CA ASN A 130 -13.28 -32.83 -27.39
C ASN A 130 -14.09 -33.86 -26.59
N GLY A 131 -13.82 -33.99 -25.29
CA GLY A 131 -14.50 -34.91 -24.39
C GLY A 131 -15.94 -34.47 -24.10
N PHE A 132 -16.75 -35.44 -23.67
CA PHE A 132 -18.09 -35.20 -23.11
C PHE A 132 -18.21 -35.95 -21.80
N GLN A 133 -18.62 -35.25 -20.74
CA GLN A 133 -18.78 -35.86 -19.42
C GLN A 133 -20.07 -35.40 -18.74
N PRO A 134 -21.00 -36.31 -18.42
CA PRO A 134 -22.13 -36.00 -17.57
C PRO A 134 -21.69 -35.93 -16.11
N ILE A 135 -22.02 -34.83 -15.44
CA ILE A 135 -21.80 -34.61 -14.01
C ILE A 135 -23.12 -34.86 -13.31
N SER A 136 -23.29 -36.07 -12.78
CA SER A 136 -24.55 -36.51 -12.18
C SER A 136 -24.63 -36.31 -10.67
N SER A 137 -23.51 -36.06 -10.00
CA SER A 137 -23.46 -35.82 -8.55
C SER A 137 -22.27 -34.94 -8.19
N ILE A 138 -22.51 -33.96 -7.32
CA ILE A 138 -21.50 -33.09 -6.71
C ILE A 138 -21.68 -33.08 -5.19
N SER A 139 -20.76 -32.48 -4.48
CA SER A 139 -20.93 -31.97 -3.11
C SER A 139 -20.37 -30.56 -3.07
N TYR A 140 -20.81 -29.74 -2.11
CA TYR A 140 -20.33 -28.38 -1.95
C TYR A 140 -19.82 -28.12 -0.53
N THR A 141 -18.90 -27.16 -0.42
CA THR A 141 -18.48 -26.54 0.84
C THR A 141 -18.64 -25.04 0.67
N SER A 142 -19.36 -24.38 1.57
CA SER A 142 -19.47 -22.92 1.58
C SER A 142 -18.13 -22.30 1.93
N LEU A 143 -17.69 -21.34 1.13
CA LEU A 143 -16.47 -20.59 1.38
C LEU A 143 -16.81 -19.34 2.19
N GLU A 144 -16.28 -19.27 3.40
CA GLU A 144 -16.27 -18.06 4.21
C GLU A 144 -14.92 -17.40 4.02
N CYS A 145 -14.87 -16.29 3.29
CA CYS A 145 -13.64 -15.50 3.19
C CYS A 145 -13.49 -14.68 4.47
N GLU A 146 -12.61 -15.14 5.35
CA GLU A 146 -12.15 -14.31 6.46
C GLU A 146 -11.20 -13.24 5.91
N PHE A 147 -11.73 -12.03 5.71
CA PHE A 147 -10.84 -10.89 5.51
C PHE A 147 -10.31 -10.45 6.88
N LEU A 148 -8.98 -10.47 7.04
CA LEU A 148 -8.35 -9.95 8.26
C LEU A 148 -8.51 -8.43 8.25
N ASN A 149 -9.45 -7.92 9.06
CA ASN A 149 -9.55 -6.49 9.29
C ASN A 149 -8.45 -6.04 10.25
N VAL A 150 -7.52 -5.25 9.74
CA VAL A 150 -6.54 -4.56 10.55
C VAL A 150 -7.15 -3.20 10.87
N LEU A 151 -7.54 -3.05 12.13
CA LEU A 151 -8.13 -1.82 12.64
C LEU A 151 -7.05 -0.76 12.88
N GLY A 152 -7.37 0.47 12.54
CA GLY A 152 -6.54 1.65 12.81
C GLY A 152 -6.88 2.80 11.88
N CYS A 153 -6.26 3.95 12.11
CA CYS A 153 -6.51 5.13 11.30
C CYS A 153 -6.04 4.90 9.86
N THR A 154 -6.95 4.98 8.90
CA THR A 154 -6.66 4.75 7.48
C THR A 154 -6.33 6.04 6.71
N ASP A 155 -6.43 7.20 7.36
CA ASP A 155 -6.17 8.50 6.74
C ASP A 155 -4.75 8.98 7.03
N ILE A 156 -3.94 9.06 5.97
CA ILE A 156 -2.54 9.50 6.01
C ILE A 156 -2.36 10.94 6.51
N SER A 157 -3.43 11.73 6.54
CA SER A 157 -3.43 13.11 7.02
C SER A 157 -3.40 13.21 8.55
N TYR A 158 -3.49 12.09 9.28
CA TYR A 158 -3.53 12.06 10.75
C TYR A 158 -2.27 11.42 11.32
N VAL A 159 -1.90 11.85 12.53
CA VAL A 159 -0.71 11.36 13.25
C VAL A 159 -0.82 9.87 13.57
N GLU A 160 -2.04 9.38 13.81
CA GLU A 160 -2.32 7.97 14.13
C GLU A 160 -2.37 7.05 12.91
N PHE A 161 -2.07 7.55 11.70
CA PHE A 161 -2.13 6.75 10.47
C PHE A 161 -1.38 5.42 10.61
N ASN A 162 -2.07 4.32 10.31
CA ASN A 162 -1.53 2.98 10.30
C ASN A 162 -1.56 2.44 8.86
N SER A 163 -0.38 2.26 8.26
CA SER A 163 -0.25 1.75 6.89
C SER A 163 -0.77 0.33 6.70
N GLU A 164 -0.85 -0.45 7.78
CA GLU A 164 -1.40 -1.80 7.75
C GLU A 164 -2.92 -1.82 7.95
N ALA A 165 -3.52 -0.71 8.42
CA ALA A 165 -4.95 -0.64 8.65
C ALA A 165 -5.73 -0.62 7.35
N ASN A 166 -6.75 -1.48 7.26
CA ASN A 166 -7.67 -1.55 6.14
C ASN A 166 -9.11 -1.16 6.53
N THR A 167 -9.34 -0.90 7.81
CA THR A 167 -10.63 -0.50 8.36
C THR A 167 -10.42 0.56 9.42
N ASP A 168 -11.01 1.73 9.20
CA ASP A 168 -10.98 2.82 10.17
C ASP A 168 -11.78 2.43 11.43
N ASP A 169 -11.13 2.53 12.59
CA ASP A 169 -11.72 2.27 13.90
C ASP A 169 -12.04 3.57 14.67
N GLY A 170 -11.90 4.72 14.01
CA GLY A 170 -12.09 6.03 14.61
C GLY A 170 -10.91 6.50 15.46
N SER A 171 -9.73 5.86 15.31
CA SER A 171 -8.49 6.31 15.96
C SER A 171 -7.88 7.56 15.33
N CYS A 172 -8.32 7.98 14.12
CA CYS A 172 -7.91 9.25 13.49
C CYS A 172 -8.42 10.44 14.32
N THR A 173 -7.58 10.97 15.22
CA THR A 173 -8.00 12.03 16.16
C THR A 173 -7.20 13.31 15.99
N ASN A 174 -5.90 13.20 15.68
CA ASN A 174 -5.02 14.35 15.54
C ASN A 174 -4.61 14.54 14.08
N LEU A 175 -5.21 15.53 13.42
CA LEU A 175 -4.81 15.94 12.07
C LEU A 175 -3.36 16.44 12.10
N ILE A 176 -2.55 16.05 11.12
CA ILE A 176 -1.18 16.54 10.96
C ILE A 176 -1.23 18.03 10.62
N ILE A 177 -0.59 18.85 11.45
CA ILE A 177 -0.37 20.27 11.23
C ILE A 177 1.14 20.47 11.22
N GLN A 178 1.67 20.83 10.05
CA GLN A 178 3.09 21.07 9.84
C GLN A 178 3.45 22.51 10.16
N GLY A 179 4.63 22.70 10.76
CA GLY A 179 5.21 24.01 11.05
C GLY A 179 6.27 23.88 12.13
N CYS A 180 6.99 24.98 12.43
CA CYS A 180 7.99 24.93 13.48
C CYS A 180 7.36 24.65 14.86
N THR A 181 7.83 23.59 15.53
CA THR A 181 7.34 23.19 16.86
C THR A 181 8.21 23.70 18.02
N ASP A 182 9.33 24.35 17.73
CA ASP A 182 10.22 24.90 18.76
C ASP A 182 9.75 26.29 19.21
N GLU A 183 9.31 26.39 20.47
CA GLU A 183 8.85 27.62 21.13
C GLU A 183 9.91 28.74 21.17
N SER A 184 11.20 28.41 20.96
CA SER A 184 12.30 29.37 20.94
C SER A 184 12.59 29.97 19.55
N SER A 185 11.91 29.48 18.51
CA SER A 185 12.01 30.01 17.14
C SER A 185 11.11 31.23 16.90
N PHE A 186 11.42 32.04 15.86
CA PHE A 186 10.59 33.19 15.51
C PHE A 186 9.28 32.83 14.82
N ASN A 187 9.29 31.74 14.07
CA ASN A 187 8.15 31.24 13.32
C ASN A 187 7.50 30.03 13.99
N TYR A 188 7.63 29.93 15.33
CA TYR A 188 6.93 28.94 16.13
C TYR A 188 5.43 28.94 15.82
N ASN A 189 4.90 27.77 15.49
CA ASN A 189 3.47 27.55 15.26
C ASN A 189 2.92 26.67 16.38
N SER A 190 2.13 27.26 17.28
CA SER A 190 1.51 26.54 18.40
C SER A 190 0.46 25.49 18.00
N GLU A 191 -0.02 25.54 16.75
CA GLU A 191 -0.94 24.54 16.21
C GLU A 191 -0.18 23.38 15.54
N ALA A 192 1.12 23.53 15.25
CA ALA A 192 1.91 22.48 14.62
C ALA A 192 2.17 21.33 15.59
N ASN A 193 1.95 20.11 15.11
CA ASN A 193 2.23 18.86 15.83
C ASN A 193 3.33 18.02 15.17
N ILE A 194 3.79 18.42 13.98
CA ILE A 194 4.94 17.87 13.30
C ILE A 194 5.84 19.01 12.83
N ASP A 195 7.11 18.96 13.24
CA ASP A 195 8.13 19.88 12.76
C ASP A 195 8.40 19.64 11.27
N ASP A 196 8.25 20.68 10.45
CA ASP A 196 8.58 20.66 9.03
C ASP A 196 10.00 21.14 8.73
N GLY A 197 10.78 21.46 9.78
CA GLY A 197 12.14 21.97 9.66
C GLY A 197 12.20 23.44 9.23
N SER A 198 11.09 24.16 9.24
CA SER A 198 11.06 25.59 8.90
C SER A 198 11.60 26.50 10.00
N CYS A 199 11.91 25.99 11.19
CA CYS A 199 12.29 26.80 12.36
C CYS A 199 13.42 27.80 12.08
N GLU A 200 13.12 29.08 12.31
CA GLU A 200 14.04 30.20 12.17
C GLU A 200 14.53 30.63 13.56
N TYR A 201 15.82 30.45 13.81
CA TYR A 201 16.47 30.84 15.05
C TYR A 201 17.26 32.13 14.87
N PHE A 202 17.35 32.92 15.93
CA PHE A 202 18.25 34.07 15.99
C PHE A 202 19.69 33.53 15.91
N LEU A 203 20.29 33.54 14.71
CA LEU A 203 21.73 33.78 14.63
C LEU A 203 21.87 35.21 15.11
N GLY A 204 22.19 35.35 16.40
CA GLY A 204 22.39 36.63 17.09
C GLY A 204 22.93 37.68 16.15
N ASP A 205 22.33 38.88 16.16
CA ASP A 205 22.84 40.11 15.52
C ASP A 205 24.30 39.90 15.15
N CYS A 206 24.59 39.74 13.85
CA CYS A 206 25.96 39.54 13.40
C CYS A 206 26.81 40.56 14.14
N PRO A 207 27.76 40.12 15.02
CA PRO A 207 28.34 41.00 16.02
C PRO A 207 28.82 42.24 15.30
N ASN A 208 28.28 43.39 15.68
CA ASN A 208 28.48 44.63 14.95
C ASN A 208 29.99 44.82 14.81
N ILE A 209 30.48 44.75 13.58
CA ILE A 209 31.91 44.70 13.30
C ILE A 209 32.49 46.04 13.77
N ASP A 210 33.39 45.99 14.75
CA ASP A 210 34.06 47.18 15.27
C ASP A 210 35.18 47.59 14.32
N PHE A 211 34.98 48.70 13.59
CA PHE A 211 35.96 49.27 12.68
C PHE A 211 36.96 50.23 13.36
N THR A 212 36.97 50.33 14.70
CA THR A 212 37.93 51.20 15.39
C THR A 212 39.37 50.69 15.22
N THR A 213 40.26 51.59 14.81
CA THR A 213 41.68 51.26 14.57
C THR A 213 42.57 51.97 15.58
N VAL A 214 43.65 51.28 15.98
CA VAL A 214 44.71 51.86 16.81
C VAL A 214 45.96 52.03 15.95
N ASN A 215 46.47 53.26 15.85
CA ASN A 215 47.71 53.50 15.12
C ASN A 215 48.91 52.95 15.90
N THR A 216 49.51 51.88 15.41
CA THR A 216 50.68 51.21 16.00
C THR A 216 52.02 51.71 15.43
N GLY A 217 52.00 52.73 14.57
CA GLY A 217 53.18 53.40 14.01
C GLY A 217 53.69 52.86 12.67
N SER A 218 53.16 51.75 12.17
CA SER A 218 53.43 51.22 10.81
C SER A 218 52.14 51.04 10.05
N ASN A 219 52.08 51.45 8.78
CA ASN A 219 50.89 51.35 7.95
C ASN A 219 51.19 50.78 6.56
N MET A 220 50.15 50.22 5.93
CA MET A 220 50.14 49.75 4.56
C MET A 220 48.88 50.30 3.87
N THR A 221 49.01 50.76 2.63
CA THR A 221 47.86 51.16 1.81
C THR A 221 47.45 50.02 0.91
N LEU A 222 46.19 49.63 0.97
CA LEU A 222 45.59 48.63 0.09
C LEU A 222 44.73 49.35 -0.95
N LEU A 223 44.95 49.02 -2.22
CA LEU A 223 44.16 49.53 -3.34
C LEU A 223 43.20 48.44 -3.79
N ILE A 224 41.90 48.72 -3.76
CA ILE A 224 40.86 47.83 -4.29
C ILE A 224 40.61 48.20 -5.76
N THR A 225 40.70 47.22 -6.66
CA THR A 225 40.52 47.42 -8.11
C THR A 225 39.85 46.22 -8.75
N GLY A 226 39.28 46.41 -9.94
CA GLY A 226 38.74 45.31 -10.75
C GLY A 226 37.47 44.72 -10.15
N ASP A 227 37.34 43.39 -10.17
CA ASP A 227 36.10 42.70 -9.81
C ASP A 227 35.66 42.96 -8.36
N ALA A 228 36.60 43.25 -7.45
CA ALA A 228 36.29 43.61 -6.07
C ALA A 228 35.49 44.92 -5.96
N GLU A 229 35.72 45.90 -6.86
CA GLU A 229 34.97 47.15 -6.89
C GLU A 229 33.52 46.93 -7.38
N SER A 230 33.33 46.07 -8.40
CA SER A 230 31.99 45.71 -8.86
C SER A 230 31.18 44.99 -7.79
N ILE A 231 31.80 44.07 -7.05
CA ILE A 231 31.12 43.35 -5.97
C ILE A 231 30.71 44.34 -4.87
N LEU A 232 31.60 45.24 -4.45
CA LEU A 232 31.29 46.26 -3.43
C LEU A 232 30.11 47.17 -3.83
N ASN A 233 29.96 47.49 -5.12
CA ASN A 233 28.83 48.27 -5.61
C ASN A 233 27.48 47.52 -5.55
N GLU A 234 27.49 46.18 -5.59
CA GLU A 234 26.27 45.35 -5.49
C GLU A 234 25.77 45.22 -4.05
N ILE A 235 26.69 45.13 -3.08
CA ILE A 235 26.36 45.00 -1.64
C ILE A 235 25.92 46.33 -1.01
N GLY A 236 26.15 47.46 -1.67
CA GLY A 236 25.67 48.79 -1.27
C GLY A 236 26.65 49.59 -0.40
N ASN A 237 26.18 50.72 0.14
CA ASN A 237 27.01 51.65 0.92
C ASN A 237 27.29 51.09 2.33
N GLY A 238 28.55 51.11 2.75
CA GLY A 238 28.97 50.67 4.08
C GLY A 238 30.45 51.00 4.34
N SER A 239 31.00 50.44 5.41
CA SER A 239 32.43 50.50 5.73
C SER A 239 33.13 49.21 5.31
N LEU A 240 34.31 49.31 4.73
CA LEU A 240 35.16 48.17 4.39
C LEU A 240 36.35 48.14 5.33
N GLY A 241 36.68 46.98 5.90
CA GLY A 241 37.78 46.83 6.85
C GLY A 241 38.60 45.58 6.63
N VAL A 242 39.85 45.62 7.10
CA VAL A 242 40.75 44.47 7.18
C VAL A 242 40.94 44.12 8.63
N PHE A 243 40.80 42.84 8.95
CA PHE A 243 40.82 42.35 10.32
C PHE A 243 41.91 41.29 10.51
N TYR A 244 42.39 41.19 11.75
CA TYR A 244 43.30 40.14 12.19
C TYR A 244 42.82 39.59 13.53
N GLU A 245 43.20 38.37 13.87
CA GLU A 245 42.97 37.80 15.20
C GLU A 245 44.15 38.15 16.10
N ASP A 246 43.87 38.63 17.31
CA ASP A 246 44.88 38.81 18.34
C ASP A 246 45.25 37.47 19.03
N ASP A 247 46.19 37.53 19.97
CA ASP A 247 46.65 36.34 20.71
C ASP A 247 45.54 35.67 21.55
N SER A 248 44.41 36.34 21.77
CA SER A 248 43.24 35.80 22.46
C SER A 248 42.19 35.21 21.50
N GLY A 249 42.42 35.28 20.19
CA GLY A 249 41.47 34.85 19.16
C GLY A 249 40.35 35.87 18.91
N LEU A 250 40.49 37.11 19.40
CA LEU A 250 39.52 38.17 19.15
C LEU A 250 39.83 38.85 17.82
N LEU A 251 38.81 39.08 17.00
CA LEU A 251 38.93 39.77 15.72
C LEU A 251 39.06 41.29 15.94
N ILE A 252 40.16 41.89 15.49
CA ILE A 252 40.49 43.31 15.64
C ILE A 252 40.64 43.99 14.29
N CYS A 253 40.11 45.22 14.14
CA CYS A 253 40.26 46.02 12.93
C CYS A 253 41.71 46.55 12.78
N GLY A 254 42.37 46.17 11.69
CA GLY A 254 43.70 46.66 11.31
C GLY A 254 43.67 47.89 10.39
N GLY A 255 42.51 48.21 9.79
CA GLY A 255 42.33 49.33 8.86
C GLY A 255 40.96 49.32 8.22
N SER A 256 40.34 50.48 8.01
CA SER A 256 39.03 50.59 7.34
C SER A 256 38.88 51.86 6.49
N ALA A 257 37.92 51.84 5.56
CA ALA A 257 37.54 52.95 4.69
C ALA A 257 36.01 53.12 4.63
#